data_AF-A0A0A2M9S3-F1
#
_entry.id   AF-A0A0A2M9S3-F1
#
_cell.length_a   1.000
_cell.length_b   1.000
_cell.length_c   1.000
_cell.angle_alpha   90.00
_cell.angle_beta   90.00
_cell.angle_gamma   90.00
#
_symmetry.space_group_name_H-M   'P 1'
#
loop_
_entity.id
_entity.type
_entity.pdbx_description
1 polymer ?
#
loop_
_entity_poly.entity_id
_entity_poly.type
_entity_poly.pdbx_seq_one_letter_code
_entity_poly.pdbx_strand_id
1 'polypeptide(L)' 'MADKTIYDLGLHESTKIVSKLGTQSNVEYKVTRVPGGWLYSTVAQTGRAAVFVPYNDEFKKIQTPGEVFK' A
#
# COMPACT_ATOMS: atom_id res chain seq x y z
N MET A 1 2.05 12.39 -14.00
CA MET A 1 2.04 12.64 -12.55
C MET A 1 2.52 11.35 -11.91
N ALA A 2 3.56 11.37 -11.08
CA ALA A 2 4.06 10.13 -10.47
C ALA A 2 3.00 9.57 -9.52
N ASP A 3 2.67 8.29 -9.65
CA ASP A 3 1.72 7.63 -8.76
C ASP A 3 2.30 7.60 -7.34
N LYS A 4 1.65 8.30 -6.41
CA LYS A 4 2.03 8.31 -5.00
C LYS A 4 1.99 6.88 -4.44
N THR A 5 3.08 6.47 -3.80
CA THR A 5 3.17 5.18 -3.09
C THR A 5 2.65 5.31 -1.65
N ILE A 6 2.49 4.18 -0.95
CA ILE A 6 2.13 4.19 0.48
C ILE A 6 3.18 4.88 1.37
N TYR A 7 4.41 5.04 0.87
CA TYR A 7 5.52 5.69 1.55
C TYR A 7 5.46 7.21 1.47
N ASP A 8 4.73 7.75 0.49
CA ASP A 8 4.58 9.19 0.27
C ASP A 8 3.41 9.77 1.10
N LEU A 9 2.74 8.94 1.91
CA LEU A 9 1.60 9.33 2.72
C LEU A 9 2.04 10.11 3.98
N GLY A 10 1.44 11.28 4.16
CA GLY A 10 1.48 12.01 5.42
C GLY A 10 0.72 11.27 6.54
N LEU A 11 0.92 11.68 7.79
CA LEU A 11 0.21 11.07 8.92
C LEU A 11 -1.31 11.19 8.75
N HIS A 12 -2.02 10.07 8.88
CA HIS A 12 -3.46 9.92 8.65
C HIS A 12 -3.92 10.12 7.19
N GLU A 13 -3.00 10.33 6.23
CA GLU A 13 -3.33 10.28 4.81
C GLU A 13 -3.64 8.83 4.41
N SER A 14 -4.56 8.68 3.46
CA SER A 14 -4.98 7.39 2.94
C SER A 14 -4.79 7.31 1.43
N THR A 15 -4.47 6.13 0.93
CA THR A 15 -4.53 5.79 -0.49
C THR A 15 -5.28 4.48 -0.71
N LYS A 16 -5.65 4.20 -1.95
CA LYS A 16 -6.20 2.91 -2.37
C LYS A 16 -5.15 2.15 -3.13
N ILE A 17 -5.02 0.87 -2.82
CA ILE A 17 -4.19 -0.06 -3.58
C ILE A 17 -5.06 -1.20 -4.08
N VAL A 18 -4.74 -1.70 -5.26
CA VAL A 18 -5.39 -2.86 -5.86
C VAL A 18 -4.42 -4.02 -5.82
N SER A 19 -4.77 -5.07 -5.08
CA SER A 19 -4.03 -6.34 -5.13
C SER A 19 -4.62 -7.22 -6.22
N LYS A 20 -3.76 -7.62 -7.17
CA LYS A 20 -4.10 -8.63 -8.19
C LYS A 20 -3.74 -10.01 -7.66
N LEU A 21 -4.71 -10.76 -7.15
CA LEU A 21 -4.51 -12.15 -6.76
C LEU A 21 -4.73 -13.09 -7.96
N GLY A 22 -3.72 -13.20 -8.83
CA GLY A 22 -3.74 -14.17 -9.94
C GLY A 22 -4.97 -14.04 -10.85
N THR A 23 -5.71 -15.15 -11.02
CA THR A 23 -6.95 -15.23 -11.83
C THR A 23 -8.21 -14.78 -11.10
N GLN A 24 -8.13 -14.40 -9.82
CA GLN A 24 -9.28 -13.93 -9.04
C GLN A 24 -9.48 -12.42 -9.20
N SER A 25 -10.70 -11.97 -8.87
CA SER A 25 -11.09 -10.56 -8.89
C SER A 25 -10.13 -9.68 -8.09
N ASN A 26 -9.85 -8.49 -8.63
CA ASN A 26 -9.05 -7.47 -7.97
C ASN A 26 -9.62 -7.13 -6.58
N VAL A 27 -8.77 -7.18 -5.55
CA VAL A 27 -9.16 -6.77 -4.20
C VAL A 27 -8.65 -5.35 -3.94
N GLU A 28 -9.57 -4.43 -3.67
CA GLU A 28 -9.26 -3.07 -3.27
C GLU A 28 -9.03 -2.97 -1.76
N TYR A 29 -7.89 -2.39 -1.38
CA TYR A 29 -7.56 -2.04 -0.01
C TYR A 29 -7.42 -0.53 0.13
N LYS A 30 -7.96 0.02 1.22
CA LYS A 30 -7.62 1.35 1.72
C LYS A 30 -6.47 1.21 2.71
N VAL A 31 -5.38 1.93 2.45
CA VAL A 31 -4.19 1.99 3.30
C VAL A 31 -4.13 3.37 3.94
N THR A 32 -4.04 3.43 5.27
CA THR A 32 -3.93 4.70 6.02
C THR A 32 -2.63 4.73 6.79
N ARG A 33 -1.84 5.81 6.66
CA ARG A 33 -0.64 6.02 7.46
C ARG A 33 -1.01 6.36 8.90
N VAL A 34 -0.43 5.67 9.87
CA VAL A 34 -0.62 5.91 11.31
C VAL A 34 0.75 5.95 12.00
N PRO A 35 0.89 6.44 13.25
CA PRO A 35 2.17 6.36 13.95
C PRO A 35 2.70 4.91 13.95
N GLY A 36 3.97 4.73 13.59
CA GLY A 36 4.60 3.42 13.58
C GLY A 36 4.24 2.47 12.44
N GLY A 37 3.33 2.81 11.51
CA GLY A 37 3.02 1.92 10.38
C GLY A 37 1.84 2.35 9.50
N TRP A 38 1.11 1.36 8.98
CA TRP A 38 -0.09 1.54 8.18
C TRP A 38 -1.22 0.61 8.62
N LEU A 39 -2.45 1.07 8.44
CA LEU A 39 -3.66 0.25 8.57
C LEU A 39 -4.18 -0.10 7.18
N TYR A 40 -4.28 -1.39 6.89
CA TYR A 40 -4.88 -1.94 5.68
C TYR A 40 -6.31 -2.37 5.98
N SER A 41 -7.26 -1.95 5.14
CA SER A 41 -8.67 -2.32 5.27
C SER A 41 -9.25 -2.63 3.91
N THR A 42 -10.08 -3.67 3.81
CA THR A 42 -10.75 -4.02 2.54
C THR A 42 -11.88 -3.02 2.27
N VAL A 43 -12.01 -2.58 1.01
CA VAL A 43 -13.05 -1.61 0.62
C VAL A 43 -14.40 -2.30 0.41
N ALA A 44 -14.38 -3.58 0.02
CA ALA A 44 -15.55 -4.27 -0.54
C ALA A 44 -16.29 -5.22 0.42
N GLN A 45 -15.74 -5.58 1.58
CA GLN A 45 -16.39 -6.57 2.46
C GLN A 45 -16.99 -5.92 3.71
N THR A 46 -18.30 -6.08 3.86
CA THR A 46 -19.07 -5.82 5.08
C THR A 46 -18.59 -6.76 6.19
N GLY A 47 -17.49 -6.38 6.83
CA GLY A 47 -16.76 -7.13 7.84
C GLY A 47 -15.38 -6.51 7.99
N ARG A 48 -15.28 -5.50 8.86
CA ARG A 48 -14.12 -4.59 9.01
C ARG A 48 -12.90 -5.32 9.58
N ALA A 49 -12.22 -6.13 8.78
CA ALA A 49 -10.88 -6.58 9.11
C ALA A 49 -9.90 -5.47 8.73
N ALA A 50 -9.32 -4.83 9.75
CA ALA A 50 -8.19 -3.93 9.58
C ALA A 50 -6.93 -4.62 10.10
N VAL A 51 -5.88 -4.65 9.28
CA VAL A 51 -4.59 -5.22 9.67
C VAL A 51 -3.59 -4.08 9.86
N PHE A 52 -2.95 -4.05 11.01
CA PHE A 52 -1.84 -3.15 11.25
C PHE A 52 -0.55 -3.78 10.72
N VAL A 53 0.16 -3.01 9.89
CA VAL A 53 1.46 -3.37 9.35
C VAL A 53 2.47 -2.37 9.91
N PRO A 54 3.45 -2.82 10.72
CA PRO A 54 4.48 -1.92 11.23
C PRO A 54 5.29 -1.32 10.08
N TYR A 55 5.79 -0.12 10.31
CA TYR A 55 6.68 0.54 9.39
C TYR A 55 7.95 -0.30 9.23
N ASN A 56 8.22 -0.74 8.01
CA ASN A 56 9.44 -1.43 7.63
C ASN A 56 9.89 -0.96 6.24
N ASP A 57 11.20 -0.87 6.04
CA ASP A 57 11.82 -0.51 4.77
C ASP A 57 11.89 -1.70 3.79
N GLU A 58 11.55 -2.93 4.21
CA GLU A 58 11.54 -4.15 3.36
C GLU A 58 10.75 -4.04 2.04
N PHE A 59 9.70 -3.22 1.99
CA PHE A 59 8.89 -3.06 0.77
C PHE A 59 9.20 -1.77 0.00
N LYS A 60 10.19 -0.99 0.43
CA LYS A 60 10.73 0.09 -0.41
C LYS A 60 11.48 -0.57 -1.54
N LYS A 61 11.05 -0.33 -2.78
CA LYS A 61 11.88 -0.66 -3.94
C LYS A 61 13.22 0.05 -3.73
N ILE A 62 14.29 -0.72 -3.58
CA ILE A 62 15.64 -0.21 -3.65
C ILE A 62 15.73 0.38 -5.06
N GLN A 63 15.81 1.71 -5.17
CA GLN A 63 16.22 2.32 -6.43
C GLN A 63 17.70 1.97 -6.59
N THR A 64 17.98 0.82 -7.18
CA THR A 64 19.35 0.47 -7.57
C THR A 64 19.78 1.52 -8.61
N PRO A 65 20.84 2.31 -8.38
CA PRO A 65 21.31 3.27 -9.37
C PRO A 65 21.86 2.48 -10.57
N GLY A 66 21.04 2.21 -11.59
CA GLY A 66 21.50 1.49 -12.77
C GLY A 66 20.44 0.84 -13.68
N GLU A 67 19.19 0.64 -13.25
CA GLU A 67 18.16 0.08 -14.15
C GLU A 67 17.57 1.17 -15.06
N VAL A 68 18.36 1.56 -16.06
CA VAL A 68 17.84 2.16 -17.29
C VAL A 68 17.11 1.03 -18.02
N PHE A 69 15.78 1.03 -17.95
CA PHE A 69 14.96 0.21 -18.84
C PHE A 69 15.23 0.68 -20.28
N LYS A 70 15.97 -0.14 -21.05
CA LYS A 70 16.07 -0.04 -22.51
C LYS A 70 14.87 -0.69 -23.17
#